data_AF-A0A8D8CMU3-F1
#
_entry.id   AF-A0A8D8CMU3-F1
#
_cell.length_a   1.000
_cell.length_b   1.000
_cell.length_c   1.000
_cell.angle_alpha   90.00
_cell.angle_beta   90.00
_cell.angle_gamma   90.00
#
_symmetry.space_group_name_H-M   'P 1'
#
loop_
_entity.id
_entity.type
_entity.pdbx_description
1 polymer ?
#
loop_
_entity_poly.entity_id
_entity_poly.type
_entity_poly.pdbx_seq_one_letter_code
_entity_poly.pdbx_strand_id
1 'polypeptide(L)'
;KKATVSAQVSKLQVYVEQINFALEKSSIQGTNTMLVALNDMNLIQREINSLMGTIKQVQQEIGHVHRDSGTYLSNLERLESVFQKLQAAKHGMQESDGWRKLTGELDELLEQNEIHQLSGKFGTLKTSMLAQTGLPGQADREVQLEYFTNRIEAAVSPLIIQFIQQADADNYSKHVYIFESIGRLAQLAQYYRKVHRNILVDKWVKNVESDSICEILSNFYDC
;
A
#
# COMPACT_ATOMS: atom_id res chain seq x y z
N LYS A 1 34.43 61.92 -98.61
CA LYS A 1 33.90 60.53 -98.74
C LYS A 1 34.92 59.47 -98.34
N LYS A 2 36.10 59.34 -98.97
CA LYS A 2 37.12 58.32 -98.58
C LYS A 2 37.62 58.43 -97.12
N ALA A 3 37.94 59.64 -96.64
CA ALA A 3 38.39 59.87 -95.26
C ALA A 3 37.31 59.52 -94.21
N THR A 4 36.04 59.77 -94.50
CA THR A 4 34.90 59.51 -93.61
C THR A 4 34.60 58.01 -93.48
N VAL A 5 34.71 57.26 -94.58
CA VAL A 5 34.57 55.80 -94.59
C VAL A 5 35.74 55.13 -93.85
N SER A 6 36.98 55.59 -94.06
CA SER A 6 38.15 55.09 -93.31
C SER A 6 38.00 55.33 -91.81
N ALA A 7 37.51 56.50 -91.39
CA ALA A 7 37.27 56.80 -89.98
C ALA A 7 36.18 55.92 -89.34
N GLN A 8 35.11 55.60 -90.08
CA GLN A 8 34.06 54.68 -89.61
C GLN A 8 34.56 53.23 -89.48
N VAL A 9 35.36 52.77 -90.45
CA VAL A 9 35.99 51.43 -90.41
C VAL A 9 36.95 51.31 -89.22
N SER A 10 37.80 52.32 -88.97
CA SER A 10 38.68 52.31 -87.80
C SER A 10 37.89 52.32 -86.48
N LYS A 11 36.76 53.04 -86.42
CA LYS A 11 35.88 53.06 -85.23
C LYS A 11 35.23 51.70 -84.97
N LEU A 12 34.78 51.01 -86.03
CA LEU A 12 34.27 49.64 -85.95
C LEU A 12 35.36 48.66 -85.54
N GLN A 13 36.59 48.79 -86.03
CA GLN A 13 37.72 47.98 -85.58
C GLN A 13 37.99 48.15 -84.08
N VAL A 14 38.00 49.40 -83.59
CA VAL A 14 38.15 49.68 -82.15
C VAL A 14 36.98 49.08 -81.36
N TYR A 15 35.74 49.13 -81.86
CA TYR A 15 34.62 48.47 -81.19
C TYR A 15 34.73 46.94 -81.19
N VAL A 16 35.21 46.32 -82.27
CA VAL A 16 35.45 44.87 -82.32
C VAL A 16 36.54 44.47 -81.33
N GLU A 17 37.64 45.23 -81.24
CA GLU A 17 38.71 44.98 -80.26
C GLU A 17 38.21 45.16 -78.82
N GLN A 18 37.41 46.19 -78.55
CA GLN A 18 36.81 46.41 -77.23
C GLN A 18 35.83 45.30 -76.85
N ILE A 19 35.00 44.84 -77.78
CA ILE A 19 34.06 43.73 -77.56
C ILE A 19 34.83 42.44 -77.31
N ASN A 20 35.84 42.14 -78.12
CA ASN A 20 36.66 40.94 -77.95
C ASN A 20 37.41 40.95 -76.61
N PHE A 21 38.00 42.09 -76.24
CA PHE A 21 38.66 42.26 -74.94
C PHE A 21 37.68 42.11 -73.77
N ALA A 22 36.50 42.73 -73.85
CA ALA A 22 35.48 42.62 -72.82
C ALA A 22 34.94 41.18 -72.70
N LEU A 23 34.76 40.50 -73.83
CA LEU A 23 34.32 39.10 -73.90
C LEU A 23 35.39 38.17 -73.32
N GLU A 24 36.65 38.34 -73.69
CA GLU A 24 37.77 37.54 -73.18
C GLU A 24 37.95 37.74 -71.67
N LYS A 25 37.91 39.00 -71.20
CA LYS A 25 37.94 39.31 -69.77
C LYS A 25 36.76 38.69 -69.02
N SER A 26 35.55 38.80 -69.56
CA SER A 26 34.35 38.22 -68.96
C SER A 26 34.38 36.70 -68.95
N SER A 27 34.93 36.07 -70.00
CA SER A 27 35.11 34.62 -70.11
C SER A 27 36.11 34.09 -69.08
N ILE A 28 37.27 34.75 -68.94
CA ILE A 28 38.28 34.41 -67.93
C ILE A 28 37.69 34.57 -66.52
N GLN A 29 36.98 35.66 -66.28
CA GLN A 29 36.37 35.93 -64.98
C GLN A 29 35.26 34.91 -64.66
N GLY A 30 34.40 34.60 -65.62
CA GLY A 30 33.36 33.58 -65.49
C GLY A 30 33.94 32.19 -65.22
N THR A 31 35.00 31.80 -65.93
CA THR A 31 35.69 30.52 -65.74
C THR A 31 36.28 30.41 -64.33
N ASN A 32 36.94 31.47 -63.85
CA ASN A 32 37.50 31.50 -62.50
C ASN A 32 36.41 31.41 -61.42
N THR A 33 35.30 32.14 -61.58
CA THR A 33 34.16 32.04 -60.65
C THR A 33 33.57 30.62 -60.65
N MET A 34 33.48 29.99 -61.81
CA MET A 34 32.99 28.61 -61.94
C MET A 34 33.91 27.59 -61.26
N LEU A 35 35.23 27.77 -61.38
CA LEU A 35 36.22 26.92 -60.70
C LEU A 35 36.12 27.04 -59.18
N VAL A 36 35.94 28.26 -58.65
CA VAL A 36 35.71 28.48 -57.22
C VAL A 36 34.41 27.81 -56.77
N ALA A 37 33.31 28.02 -57.50
CA ALA A 37 32.03 27.42 -57.18
C ALA A 37 32.07 25.88 -57.22
N LEU A 38 32.79 25.27 -58.18
CA LEU A 38 33.01 23.82 -58.22
C LEU A 38 33.81 23.32 -57.02
N ASN A 39 34.82 24.07 -56.58
CA ASN A 39 35.60 23.70 -55.40
C ASN A 39 34.75 23.77 -54.12
N ASP A 40 33.95 24.83 -53.98
CA ASP A 40 33.00 25.00 -52.87
C ASP A 40 31.95 23.88 -52.87
N MET A 41 31.41 23.52 -54.04
CA MET A 41 30.47 22.41 -54.17
C MET A 41 31.08 21.07 -53.76
N ASN A 42 32.35 20.82 -54.12
CA ASN A 42 33.08 19.63 -53.68
C ASN A 42 33.39 19.63 -52.18
N LEU A 43 33.58 20.80 -51.57
CA LEU A 43 33.76 20.95 -50.14
C LEU A 43 32.45 20.67 -49.39
N ILE A 44 31.35 21.29 -49.84
CA ILE A 44 29.99 21.04 -49.33
C ILE A 44 29.62 19.57 -49.44
N GLN A 45 29.90 18.91 -50.57
CA GLN A 45 29.61 17.49 -50.75
C GLN A 45 30.35 16.61 -49.72
N ARG A 46 31.62 16.95 -49.41
CA ARG A 46 32.41 16.24 -48.39
C ARG A 46 31.83 16.48 -47.00
N GLU A 47 31.44 17.71 -46.68
CA GLU A 47 30.79 18.05 -45.41
C GLU A 47 29.45 17.32 -45.25
N ILE A 48 28.60 17.30 -46.28
CA ILE A 48 27.33 16.57 -46.29
C ILE A 48 27.58 15.07 -46.07
N ASN A 49 28.56 14.47 -46.74
CA ASN A 49 28.90 13.06 -46.55
C ASN A 49 29.40 12.77 -45.13
N SER A 50 30.25 13.64 -44.57
CA SER A 50 30.71 13.54 -43.19
C SER A 50 29.53 13.62 -42.21
N LEU A 51 28.67 14.63 -42.39
CA LEU A 51 27.52 14.88 -41.55
C LEU A 51 26.50 13.74 -41.63
N MET A 52 26.27 13.14 -42.81
CA MET A 52 25.47 11.92 -42.95
C MET A 52 26.08 10.73 -42.20
N GLY A 53 27.41 10.61 -42.18
CA GLY A 53 28.11 9.61 -41.36
C GLY A 53 27.85 9.83 -39.87
N THR A 54 28.02 11.06 -39.40
CA THR A 54 27.77 11.44 -38.00
C THR A 54 26.33 11.19 -37.59
N ILE A 55 25.35 11.55 -38.44
CA ILE A 55 23.92 11.29 -38.17
C ILE A 55 23.66 9.79 -38.00
N LYS A 56 24.23 8.94 -38.86
CA LYS A 56 24.07 7.48 -38.73
C LYS A 56 24.65 6.95 -37.43
N GLN A 57 25.81 7.45 -37.01
CA GLN A 57 26.42 7.05 -35.74
C GLN A 57 25.55 7.47 -34.55
N VAL A 58 25.07 8.72 -34.53
CA VAL A 58 24.17 9.22 -33.47
C VAL A 58 22.88 8.39 -33.41
N GLN A 59 22.29 8.03 -34.55
CA GLN A 59 21.11 7.16 -34.60
C GLN A 59 21.37 5.77 -33.99
N GLN A 60 22.56 5.19 -34.21
CA GLN A 60 22.94 3.91 -33.62
C GLN A 60 23.13 4.02 -32.11
N GLU A 61 23.79 5.07 -31.63
CA GLU A 61 23.99 5.33 -30.20
C GLU A 61 22.64 5.52 -29.48
N ILE A 62 21.71 6.29 -30.07
CA ILE A 62 20.34 6.44 -29.55
C ILE A 62 19.64 5.07 -29.46
N GLY A 63 19.76 4.24 -30.48
CA GLY A 63 19.18 2.89 -30.48
C GLY A 63 19.81 1.95 -29.44
N HIS A 64 21.08 2.13 -29.10
CA HIS A 64 21.74 1.40 -28.01
C HIS A 64 21.24 1.87 -26.64
N VAL A 65 21.28 3.19 -26.41
CA VAL A 65 20.80 3.80 -25.16
C VAL A 65 19.35 3.46 -24.88
N HIS A 66 18.49 3.46 -25.91
CA HIS A 66 17.08 3.13 -25.74
C HIS A 66 16.87 1.66 -25.33
N ARG A 67 17.63 0.73 -25.93
CA ARG A 67 17.59 -0.70 -25.54
C ARG A 67 18.09 -0.92 -24.13
N ASP A 68 19.23 -0.35 -23.78
CA ASP A 68 19.80 -0.43 -22.44
C ASP A 68 18.83 0.16 -21.41
N SER A 69 18.30 1.35 -21.68
CA SER A 69 17.29 2.01 -20.82
C SER A 69 16.06 1.13 -20.62
N GLY A 70 15.57 0.45 -21.66
CA GLY A 70 14.49 -0.52 -21.54
C GLY A 70 14.80 -1.68 -20.60
N THR A 71 16.02 -2.24 -20.67
CA THR A 71 16.45 -3.30 -19.74
C THR A 71 16.58 -2.80 -18.30
N TYR A 72 17.12 -1.60 -18.09
CA TYR A 72 17.21 -1.00 -16.76
C TYR A 72 15.83 -0.69 -16.17
N LEU A 73 14.89 -0.20 -16.98
CA LEU A 73 13.53 0.08 -16.53
C LEU A 73 12.81 -1.21 -16.11
N SER A 74 12.92 -2.28 -16.90
CA SER A 74 12.35 -3.58 -16.54
C SER A 74 12.96 -4.15 -15.24
N ASN A 75 14.28 -3.99 -15.05
CA ASN A 75 14.94 -4.37 -13.82
C ASN A 75 14.45 -3.55 -12.62
N LEU A 76 14.18 -2.26 -12.81
CA LEU A 76 13.69 -1.36 -11.78
C LEU A 76 12.25 -1.71 -11.39
N GLU A 77 11.37 -2.00 -12.36
CA GLU A 77 10.01 -2.52 -12.10
C GLU A 77 10.04 -3.84 -11.33
N ARG A 78 10.94 -4.76 -11.70
CA ARG A 78 11.13 -6.02 -10.97
C ARG A 78 11.58 -5.77 -9.53
N LEU A 79 12.52 -4.85 -9.33
CA LEU A 79 13.01 -4.48 -7.99
C LEU A 79 11.90 -3.84 -7.16
N GLU A 80 11.10 -2.96 -7.75
CA GLU A 80 9.96 -2.33 -7.10
C GLU A 80 8.92 -3.37 -6.66
N SER A 81 8.58 -4.34 -7.53
CA SER A 81 7.69 -5.44 -7.17
C SER A 81 8.20 -6.25 -5.97
N VAL A 82 9.51 -6.54 -5.93
CA VAL A 82 10.13 -7.23 -4.80
C VAL A 82 10.10 -6.36 -3.54
N PHE A 83 10.38 -5.06 -3.66
CA PHE A 83 10.35 -4.12 -2.55
C PHE A 83 8.94 -4.03 -1.94
N GLN A 84 7.90 -3.92 -2.76
CA GLN A 84 6.50 -3.90 -2.31
C GLN A 84 6.13 -5.18 -1.57
N LYS A 85 6.53 -6.35 -2.09
CA LYS A 85 6.32 -7.65 -1.41
C LYS A 85 7.05 -7.73 -0.07
N LEU A 86 8.29 -7.25 -0.01
CA LEU A 86 9.07 -7.19 1.23
C LEU A 86 8.43 -6.25 2.26
N GLN A 87 7.90 -5.11 1.83
CA GLN A 87 7.21 -4.18 2.71
C GLN A 87 5.92 -4.78 3.28
N ALA A 88 5.15 -5.48 2.46
CA ALA A 88 3.96 -6.22 2.91
C ALA A 88 4.32 -7.35 3.88
N ALA A 89 5.36 -8.14 3.59
CA ALA A 89 5.85 -9.20 4.47
C ALA A 89 6.34 -8.64 5.81
N LYS A 90 7.13 -7.55 5.79
CA LYS A 90 7.60 -6.85 6.99
C LYS A 90 6.41 -6.39 7.85
N HIS A 91 5.41 -5.77 7.24
CA HIS A 91 4.23 -5.33 7.97
C HIS A 91 3.47 -6.52 8.60
N GLY A 92 3.22 -7.59 7.82
CA GLY A 92 2.58 -8.80 8.35
C GLY A 92 3.36 -9.46 9.49
N MET A 93 4.69 -9.47 9.43
CA MET A 93 5.54 -9.96 10.53
C MET A 93 5.40 -9.11 11.79
N GLN A 94 5.42 -7.78 11.65
CA GLN A 94 5.26 -6.87 12.79
C GLN A 94 3.91 -7.05 13.49
N GLU A 95 2.83 -7.21 12.73
CA GLU A 95 1.51 -7.50 13.29
C GLU A 95 1.45 -8.88 13.97
N SER A 96 2.11 -9.89 13.40
CA SER A 96 2.24 -11.21 14.01
C SER A 96 3.04 -11.19 15.32
N ASP A 97 4.13 -10.43 15.38
CA ASP A 97 4.93 -10.27 16.60
C ASP A 97 4.12 -9.51 17.67
N GLY A 98 3.38 -8.47 17.28
CA GLY A 98 2.46 -7.75 18.15
C GLY A 98 1.38 -8.67 18.73
N TRP A 99 0.77 -9.51 17.88
CA TRP A 99 -0.19 -10.52 18.31
C TRP A 99 0.40 -11.51 19.30
N ARG A 100 1.60 -12.02 19.02
CA ARG A 100 2.31 -12.95 19.92
C ARG A 100 2.60 -12.32 21.28
N LYS A 101 3.01 -11.05 21.31
CA LYS A 101 3.22 -10.32 22.55
C LYS A 101 1.91 -10.17 23.34
N LEU A 102 0.82 -9.75 22.67
CA LEU A 102 -0.48 -9.60 23.32
C LEU A 102 -1.00 -10.90 23.91
N THR A 103 -0.87 -12.01 23.18
CA THR A 103 -1.30 -13.34 23.65
C THR A 103 -0.45 -13.83 24.83
N GLY A 104 0.87 -13.63 24.80
CA GLY A 104 1.74 -13.92 25.94
C GLY A 104 1.37 -13.12 27.21
N GLU A 105 1.16 -11.81 27.06
CA GLU A 105 0.72 -10.95 28.17
C GLU A 105 -0.66 -11.37 28.72
N LEU A 106 -1.57 -11.86 27.86
CA LEU A 106 -2.86 -12.38 28.32
C LEU A 106 -2.74 -13.70 29.09
N ASP A 107 -1.84 -14.59 28.67
CA ASP A 107 -1.57 -15.82 29.43
C ASP A 107 -0.98 -15.49 30.81
N GLU A 108 -0.05 -14.54 30.90
CA GLU A 108 0.49 -14.06 32.18
C GLU A 108 -0.59 -13.47 33.11
N LEU A 109 -1.48 -12.63 32.56
CA LEU A 109 -2.60 -12.05 33.32
C LEU A 109 -3.61 -13.11 33.78
N LEU A 110 -3.82 -14.16 32.97
CA LEU A 110 -4.64 -15.31 33.35
C LEU A 110 -4.02 -16.11 34.50
N GLU A 111 -2.71 -16.29 34.50
CA GLU A 111 -1.98 -16.97 35.59
C GLU A 111 -2.03 -16.17 36.89
N GLN A 112 -1.96 -14.83 36.81
CA GLN A 112 -2.03 -13.93 37.95
C GLN A 112 -3.47 -13.68 38.46
N ASN A 113 -4.48 -14.16 37.73
CA ASN A 113 -5.90 -13.95 38.02
C ASN A 113 -6.31 -12.45 38.09
N GLU A 114 -5.64 -11.61 37.29
CA GLU A 114 -5.86 -10.16 37.21
C GLU A 114 -7.03 -9.83 36.24
N ILE A 115 -8.24 -10.23 36.63
CA ILE A 115 -9.43 -10.29 35.77
C ILE A 115 -9.77 -8.95 35.08
N HIS A 116 -9.63 -7.82 35.79
CA HIS A 116 -9.95 -6.51 35.22
C HIS A 116 -8.95 -6.08 34.14
N GLN A 117 -7.66 -6.29 34.38
CA GLN A 117 -6.59 -6.00 33.41
C GLN A 117 -6.73 -6.93 32.20
N LEU A 118 -7.03 -8.20 32.47
CA LEU A 118 -7.26 -9.24 31.47
C LEU A 118 -8.39 -8.85 30.49
N SER A 119 -9.54 -8.39 30.98
CA SER A 119 -10.65 -7.95 30.12
C SER A 119 -10.27 -6.77 29.22
N GLY A 120 -9.59 -5.75 29.76
CA GLY A 120 -9.14 -4.60 28.96
C GLY A 120 -8.12 -5.00 27.90
N LYS A 121 -7.20 -5.90 28.26
CA LYS A 121 -6.17 -6.40 27.35
C LYS A 121 -6.77 -7.30 26.26
N PHE A 122 -7.77 -8.10 26.60
CA PHE A 122 -8.49 -8.93 25.63
C PHE A 122 -9.24 -8.09 24.60
N GLY A 123 -9.78 -6.93 25.00
CA GLY A 123 -10.31 -5.94 24.05
C GLY A 123 -9.26 -5.44 23.04
N THR A 124 -8.01 -5.24 23.50
CA THR A 124 -6.89 -4.86 22.62
C THR A 124 -6.54 -5.98 21.64
N LEU A 125 -6.56 -7.24 22.09
CA LEU A 125 -6.37 -8.41 21.22
C LEU A 125 -7.47 -8.49 20.14
N LYS A 126 -8.74 -8.28 20.51
CA LYS A 126 -9.85 -8.22 19.54
C LYS A 126 -9.64 -7.14 18.48
N THR A 127 -9.23 -5.93 18.88
CA THR A 127 -8.93 -4.85 17.93
C THR A 127 -7.75 -5.19 17.01
N SER A 128 -6.68 -5.80 17.56
CA SER A 128 -5.54 -6.27 16.77
C SER A 128 -5.96 -7.33 15.74
N MET A 129 -6.94 -8.17 16.07
CA MET A 129 -7.46 -9.19 15.16
C MET A 129 -8.16 -8.56 13.95
N LEU A 130 -8.98 -7.53 14.20
CA LEU A 130 -9.69 -6.81 13.15
C LEU A 130 -8.72 -6.14 12.18
N ALA A 131 -7.61 -5.57 12.68
CA ALA A 131 -6.56 -4.98 11.86
C ALA A 131 -5.84 -6.00 10.96
N GLN A 132 -5.88 -7.28 11.31
CA GLN A 132 -5.21 -8.37 10.61
C GLN A 132 -6.16 -9.23 9.76
N THR A 133 -7.38 -8.76 9.52
CA THR A 133 -8.39 -9.47 8.72
C THR A 133 -7.89 -9.67 7.29
N GLY A 134 -7.99 -10.91 6.78
CA GLY A 134 -7.54 -11.28 5.44
C GLY A 134 -6.04 -11.59 5.34
N LEU A 135 -5.26 -11.47 6.42
CA LEU A 135 -3.88 -11.93 6.46
C LEU A 135 -3.79 -13.45 6.70
N PRO A 136 -2.74 -14.13 6.18
CA PRO A 136 -2.48 -15.53 6.49
C PRO A 136 -2.45 -15.80 8.00
N GLY A 137 -2.97 -16.97 8.42
CA GLY A 137 -3.05 -17.37 9.83
C GLY A 137 -4.25 -16.79 10.59
N GLN A 138 -5.22 -16.16 9.90
CA GLN A 138 -6.44 -15.65 10.55
C GLN A 138 -7.21 -16.74 11.30
N ALA A 139 -7.38 -17.92 10.71
CA ALA A 139 -8.10 -19.02 11.35
C ALA A 139 -7.45 -19.45 12.68
N ASP A 140 -6.12 -19.51 12.73
CA ASP A 140 -5.39 -19.85 13.96
C ASP A 140 -5.58 -18.77 15.03
N ARG A 141 -5.59 -17.49 14.63
CA ARG A 141 -5.87 -16.36 15.52
C ARG A 141 -7.31 -16.37 16.06
N GLU A 142 -8.29 -16.75 15.25
CA GLU A 142 -9.69 -16.94 15.67
C GLU A 142 -9.80 -18.03 16.74
N VAL A 143 -9.11 -19.15 16.56
CA VAL A 143 -9.04 -20.23 17.56
C VAL A 143 -8.40 -19.73 18.86
N GLN A 144 -7.32 -18.95 18.79
CA GLN A 144 -6.70 -18.36 19.98
C GLN A 144 -7.63 -17.38 20.69
N LEU A 145 -8.38 -16.55 19.95
CA LEU A 145 -9.33 -15.61 20.53
C LEU A 145 -10.44 -16.35 21.29
N GLU A 146 -10.96 -17.43 20.72
CA GLU A 146 -11.97 -18.28 21.34
C GLU A 146 -11.41 -19.01 22.57
N TYR A 147 -10.14 -19.44 22.54
CA TYR A 147 -9.45 -19.98 23.72
C TYR A 147 -9.42 -18.98 24.88
N PHE A 148 -8.98 -17.74 24.63
CA PHE A 148 -8.97 -16.69 25.66
C PHE A 148 -10.39 -16.34 26.15
N THR A 149 -11.37 -16.29 25.24
CA THR A 149 -12.78 -16.08 25.57
C THR A 149 -13.26 -17.12 26.59
N ASN A 150 -13.02 -18.41 26.31
CA ASN A 150 -13.43 -19.50 27.19
C ASN A 150 -12.69 -19.48 28.53
N ARG A 151 -11.39 -19.14 28.54
CA ARG A 151 -10.62 -19.03 29.80
C ARG A 151 -11.08 -17.87 30.67
N ILE A 152 -11.36 -16.71 30.08
CA ILE A 152 -11.91 -15.55 30.81
C ILE A 152 -13.29 -15.91 31.35
N GLU A 153 -14.17 -16.52 30.54
CA GLU A 153 -15.48 -16.98 31.00
C GLU A 153 -15.35 -17.92 32.20
N ALA A 154 -14.45 -18.92 32.13
CA ALA A 154 -14.22 -19.87 33.22
C ALA A 154 -13.70 -19.20 34.50
N ALA A 155 -12.86 -18.17 34.40
CA ALA A 155 -12.34 -17.44 35.55
C ALA A 155 -13.42 -16.58 36.23
N VAL A 156 -14.31 -15.95 35.45
CA VAL A 156 -15.30 -15.00 35.97
C VAL A 156 -16.62 -15.65 36.37
N SER A 157 -17.00 -16.77 35.75
CA SER A 157 -18.28 -17.45 36.01
C SER A 157 -18.52 -17.78 37.49
N PRO A 158 -17.55 -18.33 38.25
CA PRO A 158 -17.73 -18.64 39.68
C PRO A 158 -18.00 -17.38 40.51
N LEU A 159 -17.29 -16.28 40.22
CA LEU A 159 -17.45 -15.01 40.94
C LEU A 159 -18.86 -14.44 40.74
N ILE A 160 -19.34 -14.43 39.49
CA ILE A 160 -20.70 -13.97 39.20
C ILE A 160 -21.76 -14.84 39.89
N ILE A 161 -21.59 -16.18 39.86
CA ILE A 161 -22.51 -17.09 40.56
C ILE A 161 -22.55 -16.76 42.06
N GLN A 162 -21.39 -16.53 42.67
CA GLN A 162 -21.28 -16.14 44.07
C GLN A 162 -21.98 -14.80 44.36
N PHE A 163 -21.74 -13.77 43.54
CA PHE A 163 -22.39 -12.46 43.73
C PHE A 163 -23.91 -12.55 43.60
N ILE A 164 -24.44 -13.36 42.68
CA ILE A 164 -25.90 -13.60 42.58
C ILE A 164 -26.42 -14.28 43.85
N GLN A 165 -25.71 -15.29 44.36
CA GLN A 165 -26.10 -16.00 45.59
C GLN A 165 -26.11 -15.09 46.82
N GLN A 166 -25.19 -14.13 46.88
CA GLN A 166 -25.07 -13.14 47.97
C GLN A 166 -25.97 -11.91 47.78
N ALA A 167 -26.71 -11.83 46.68
CA ALA A 167 -27.47 -10.63 46.27
C ALA A 167 -26.60 -9.35 46.21
N ASP A 168 -25.32 -9.50 45.86
CA ASP A 168 -24.37 -8.39 45.71
C ASP A 168 -24.47 -7.78 44.31
N ALA A 169 -25.39 -6.82 44.17
CA ALA A 169 -25.66 -6.14 42.91
C ALA A 169 -24.47 -5.31 42.40
N ASP A 170 -23.68 -4.74 43.32
CA ASP A 170 -22.58 -3.84 42.98
C ASP A 170 -21.42 -4.61 42.32
N ASN A 171 -21.02 -5.74 42.92
CA ASN A 171 -19.98 -6.57 42.34
C ASN A 171 -20.47 -7.35 41.12
N TYR A 172 -21.74 -7.78 41.10
CA TYR A 172 -22.34 -8.37 39.91
C TYR A 172 -22.24 -7.41 38.70
N SER A 173 -22.70 -6.16 38.85
CA SER A 173 -22.71 -5.15 37.78
C SER A 173 -21.30 -4.91 37.19
N LYS A 174 -20.27 -4.82 38.05
CA LYS A 174 -18.88 -4.65 37.61
C LYS A 174 -18.37 -5.81 36.75
N HIS A 175 -18.81 -7.04 37.02
CA HIS A 175 -18.36 -8.23 36.29
C HIS A 175 -19.18 -8.53 35.04
N VAL A 176 -20.39 -7.95 34.91
CA VAL A 176 -21.21 -8.02 33.68
C VAL A 176 -20.46 -7.42 32.49
N TYR A 177 -19.74 -6.30 32.69
CA TYR A 177 -18.95 -5.66 31.64
C TYR A 177 -17.88 -6.61 31.04
N ILE A 178 -17.36 -7.55 31.83
CA ILE A 178 -16.39 -8.54 31.33
C ILE A 178 -17.09 -9.54 30.40
N PHE A 179 -18.31 -9.97 30.73
CA PHE A 179 -19.09 -10.84 29.85
C PHE A 179 -19.52 -10.15 28.55
N GLU A 180 -19.77 -8.84 28.61
CA GLU A 180 -20.01 -8.01 27.43
C GLU A 180 -18.74 -7.92 26.57
N SER A 181 -17.58 -7.63 27.17
CA SER A 181 -16.31 -7.49 26.45
C SER A 181 -15.89 -8.78 25.74
N ILE A 182 -16.19 -9.95 26.33
CA ILE A 182 -15.91 -11.24 25.70
C ILE A 182 -17.03 -11.71 24.74
N GLY A 183 -18.20 -11.08 24.74
CA GLY A 183 -19.31 -11.43 23.86
C GLY A 183 -20.13 -12.65 24.33
N ARG A 184 -20.20 -12.89 25.65
CA ARG A 184 -20.84 -14.06 26.28
C ARG A 184 -22.08 -13.72 27.10
N LEU A 185 -22.80 -12.65 26.75
CA LEU A 185 -24.00 -12.22 27.48
C LEU A 185 -25.11 -13.29 27.51
N ALA A 186 -25.21 -14.13 26.48
CA ALA A 186 -26.17 -15.23 26.45
C ALA A 186 -25.90 -16.27 27.56
N GLN A 187 -24.63 -16.60 27.78
CA GLN A 187 -24.17 -17.51 28.82
C GLN A 187 -24.40 -16.90 30.20
N LEU A 188 -24.11 -15.61 30.37
CA LEU A 188 -24.42 -14.87 31.60
C LEU A 188 -25.90 -14.97 31.98
N ALA A 189 -26.81 -14.79 31.01
CA ALA A 189 -28.25 -14.94 31.25
C ALA A 189 -28.63 -16.36 31.68
N GLN A 190 -27.93 -17.40 31.17
CA GLN A 190 -28.13 -18.77 31.62
C GLN A 190 -27.65 -18.99 33.05
N TYR A 191 -26.47 -18.46 33.42
CA TYR A 191 -25.97 -18.53 34.80
C TYR A 191 -26.94 -17.87 35.77
N TYR A 192 -27.42 -16.68 35.45
CA TYR A 192 -28.41 -15.96 36.25
C TYR A 192 -29.68 -16.80 36.48
N ARG A 193 -30.31 -17.31 35.40
CA ARG A 193 -31.52 -18.13 35.49
C ARG A 193 -31.29 -19.41 36.30
N LYS A 194 -30.15 -20.07 36.11
CA LYS A 194 -29.80 -21.31 36.81
C LYS A 194 -29.65 -21.07 38.32
N VAL A 195 -28.93 -20.02 38.71
CA VAL A 195 -28.73 -19.68 40.13
C VAL A 195 -30.05 -19.29 40.79
N HIS A 196 -30.84 -18.41 40.17
CA HIS A 196 -32.14 -18.01 40.71
C HIS A 196 -33.11 -19.19 40.86
N ARG A 197 -33.16 -20.08 39.86
CA ARG A 197 -33.95 -21.31 39.97
C ARG A 197 -33.52 -22.14 41.18
N ASN A 198 -32.21 -22.32 41.38
CA ASN A 198 -31.70 -23.11 42.50
C ASN A 198 -32.04 -22.47 43.85
N ILE A 199 -31.93 -21.14 43.97
CA ILE A 199 -32.33 -20.41 45.18
C ILE A 199 -33.82 -20.62 45.48
N LEU A 200 -34.67 -20.53 44.45
CA LEU A 200 -36.12 -20.71 44.62
C LEU A 200 -36.48 -22.15 45.04
N VAL A 201 -35.82 -23.14 44.43
CA VAL A 201 -36.00 -24.56 44.79
C VAL A 201 -35.53 -24.81 46.22
N ASP A 202 -34.38 -24.28 46.63
CA ASP A 202 -33.87 -24.43 48.01
C ASP A 202 -34.81 -23.79 49.03
N LYS A 203 -35.33 -22.58 48.75
CA LYS A 203 -36.38 -21.95 49.58
C LYS A 203 -37.65 -22.80 49.64
N TRP A 204 -38.07 -23.38 48.51
CA TRP A 204 -39.26 -24.23 48.45
C TRP A 204 -39.11 -25.48 49.29
N VAL A 205 -37.99 -26.21 49.15
CA VAL A 205 -37.71 -27.41 49.93
C VAL A 205 -37.69 -27.11 51.42
N LYS A 206 -36.96 -26.05 51.84
CA LYS A 206 -36.90 -25.63 53.26
C LYS A 206 -38.26 -25.30 53.84
N ASN A 207 -39.12 -24.64 53.06
CA ASN A 207 -40.45 -24.28 53.51
C ASN A 207 -41.39 -25.50 53.53
N VAL A 208 -41.30 -26.43 52.58
CA VAL A 208 -42.10 -27.68 52.58
C VAL A 208 -41.75 -28.60 53.76
N GLU A 209 -40.52 -28.53 54.28
CA GLU A 209 -40.10 -29.22 55.50
C GLU A 209 -40.62 -28.57 56.80
N SER A 210 -41.22 -27.37 56.72
CA SER A 210 -41.90 -26.72 57.84
C SER A 210 -43.41 -27.02 57.80
N ASP A 211 -43.97 -27.58 58.88
CA ASP A 211 -45.32 -28.19 58.94
C ASP A 211 -46.52 -27.22 58.72
N SER A 212 -46.29 -25.92 58.47
CA SER A 212 -47.34 -24.91 58.35
C SER A 212 -47.46 -24.34 56.95
N ILE A 213 -48.44 -24.81 56.17
CA ILE A 213 -48.79 -24.29 54.82
C ILE A 213 -49.01 -22.77 54.81
N CYS A 214 -49.50 -22.19 55.92
CA CYS A 214 -49.69 -20.75 56.04
C CYS A 214 -48.36 -19.98 56.15
N GLU A 215 -47.36 -20.52 56.86
CA GLU A 215 -46.01 -19.92 56.90
C GLU A 215 -45.29 -20.07 55.55
N ILE A 216 -45.53 -21.18 54.84
CA ILE A 216 -44.99 -21.42 53.49
C ILE A 216 -45.47 -20.37 52.51
N LEU A 217 -46.78 -20.05 52.51
CA LEU A 217 -47.38 -19.09 51.59
C LEU A 217 -46.97 -17.65 51.91
N SER A 218 -46.92 -17.25 53.19
CA SER A 218 -46.39 -15.93 53.56
C SER A 218 -44.90 -15.78 53.17
N ASN A 219 -44.06 -16.77 53.44
CA ASN A 219 -42.62 -16.69 53.08
C ASN A 219 -42.33 -16.70 51.56
N PHE A 220 -43.26 -17.20 50.73
CA PHE A 220 -43.10 -17.23 49.27
C PHE A 220 -43.66 -16.00 48.56
N TYR A 221 -44.72 -15.41 49.11
CA TYR A 221 -45.46 -14.32 48.46
C TYR A 221 -45.20 -12.95 49.10
N ASP A 222 -44.51 -12.86 50.24
CA ASP A 222 -44.04 -11.59 50.79
C ASP A 222 -42.76 -11.12 50.05
N CYS A 223 -42.99 -10.61 48.83
CA CYS A 223 -42.22 -9.53 48.21
C CYS A 223 -43.06 -8.25 48.23
#